data_AF-A0A2N1SJH2-F1
#
_entry.id   AF-A0A2N1SJH2-F1
#
_cell.length_a   1.000
_cell.length_b   1.000
_cell.length_c   1.000
_cell.angle_alpha   90.00
_cell.angle_beta   90.00
_cell.angle_gamma   90.00
#
_symmetry.space_group_name_H-M   'P 1'
#
loop_
_entity.id
_entity.type
_entity.pdbx_description
1 polymer ?
#
loop_
_entity_poly.entity_id
_entity_poly.type
_entity_poly.pdbx_seq_one_letter_code
_entity_poly.pdbx_strand_id
1 'polypeptide(L)' 'MHSTRATQRRFLAPMALWSGEAFVEDCDCCPLKICVSMGRIHRAGQWIICLPNQIFVWIEGTPSDTSIDDIAS' A
#
# COMPACT_ATOMS: atom_id res chain seq x y z
N MET A 1 -12.38 -10.80 8.78
CA MET A 1 -12.62 -9.43 8.30
C MET A 1 -11.34 -8.63 8.57
N HIS A 2 -10.47 -8.52 7.57
CA HIS A 2 -9.24 -7.73 7.69
C HIS A 2 -9.59 -6.26 7.47
N SER A 3 -9.33 -5.41 8.45
CA SER A 3 -9.60 -3.98 8.37
C SER A 3 -8.38 -3.30 7.74
N THR A 4 -8.48 -2.93 6.46
CA THR A 4 -7.46 -2.12 5.78
C THR A 4 -7.49 -0.70 6.38
N ARG A 5 -6.80 -0.51 7.51
CA ARG A 5 -6.75 0.78 8.20
C ARG A 5 -5.64 1.62 7.59
N ALA A 6 -5.98 2.45 6.60
CA ALA A 6 -5.09 3.48 6.10
C ALA A 6 -4.93 4.58 7.17
N THR A 7 -3.88 4.50 7.98
CA THR A 7 -3.49 5.51 8.98
C THR A 7 -2.93 6.74 8.26
N GLN A 8 -3.79 7.62 7.73
CA GLN A 8 -3.34 8.75 6.91
C GLN A 8 -3.68 10.11 7.52
N ARG A 9 -2.65 10.95 7.73
CA ARG A 9 -2.76 12.31 8.31
C ARG A 9 -2.80 13.45 7.27
N ARG A 10 -2.68 13.18 5.97
CA ARG A 10 -2.87 14.17 4.89
C ARG A 10 -3.10 13.45 3.55
N PHE A 11 -4.21 13.76 2.88
CA PHE A 11 -4.72 13.04 1.72
C PHE A 11 -4.60 13.91 0.47
N LEU A 12 -3.70 13.58 -0.48
CA LEU A 12 -3.68 14.14 -1.85
C LEU A 12 -3.04 13.15 -2.85
N ALA A 13 -3.44 11.89 -2.81
CA ALA A 13 -3.28 10.96 -3.94
C ALA A 13 -4.56 10.13 -4.07
N PRO A 14 -5.07 9.86 -5.29
CA PRO A 14 -6.23 8.98 -5.48
C PRO A 14 -5.83 7.54 -5.13
N MET A 15 -6.07 7.18 -3.87
CA MET A 15 -5.99 5.80 -3.41
C MET A 15 -7.34 5.13 -3.65
N ALA A 16 -7.32 3.98 -4.32
CA ALA A 16 -8.50 3.15 -4.53
C ALA A 16 -8.49 1.95 -3.59
N LEU A 17 -9.67 1.64 -3.06
CA LEU A 17 -9.95 0.40 -2.33
C LEU A 17 -10.96 -0.40 -3.14
N TRP A 18 -10.59 -1.61 -3.59
CA TRP A 18 -11.50 -2.48 -4.34
C TRP A 18 -11.40 -3.93 -3.83
N SER A 19 -12.55 -4.52 -3.50
CA SER A 19 -12.65 -5.92 -3.05
C SER A 19 -11.70 -6.31 -1.89
N GLY A 20 -11.34 -5.35 -1.02
CA GLY A 20 -10.42 -5.56 0.11
C GLY A 20 -8.94 -5.31 -0.21
N GLU A 21 -8.62 -4.91 -1.44
CA GLU A 21 -7.26 -4.57 -1.85
C GLU A 21 -7.09 -3.04 -1.93
N ALA A 22 -5.89 -2.56 -1.58
CA ALA A 22 -5.51 -1.15 -1.67
C ALA A 22 -4.42 -0.94 -2.74
N PHE A 23 -4.54 0.12 -3.52
CA PHE A 23 -3.53 0.52 -4.50
C PHE A 23 -3.64 2.02 -4.83
N VAL A 24 -2.59 2.56 -5.45
CA VAL A 24 -2.58 3.93 -5.98
C VAL A 24 -2.86 3.86 -7.48
N GLU A 25 -3.97 4.46 -7.93
CA GLU A 25 -4.37 4.46 -9.34
C GLU A 25 -3.44 5.32 -10.18
N ASP A 26 -3.17 6.54 -9.70
CA ASP A 26 -2.24 7.45 -10.34
C ASP A 26 -1.64 8.44 -9.32
N CYS A 27 -0.44 8.95 -9.64
CA CYS A 27 0.22 9.99 -8.86
C CYS A 27 1.11 10.83 -9.78
N ASP A 28 0.60 11.99 -10.20
CA ASP A 28 1.36 12.94 -11.03
C ASP A 28 2.51 13.62 -10.29
N CYS A 29 2.37 13.84 -8.98
CA CYS A 29 3.39 14.46 -8.14
C CYS A 29 4.59 13.52 -7.86
N CYS A 30 4.53 12.27 -8.29
CA CYS A 30 5.52 11.24 -8.06
C CYS A 30 6.41 11.01 -9.31
N PRO A 31 7.63 11.57 -9.39
CA PRO A 31 8.47 11.44 -10.60
C PRO A 31 8.87 10.00 -10.90
N LEU A 32 9.03 9.17 -9.86
CA LEU A 32 9.40 7.77 -9.98
C LEU A 32 8.19 6.83 -10.03
N LYS A 33 6.97 7.34 -9.80
CA LYS A 33 5.72 6.56 -9.68
C LYS A 33 5.83 5.27 -8.83
N ILE A 34 6.71 5.26 -7.81
CA ILE A 34 6.99 4.08 -6.96
C ILE A 34 5.70 3.53 -6.33
N CYS A 35 4.86 4.41 -5.79
CA CYS A 35 3.59 4.04 -5.19
C CYS A 35 2.61 3.38 -6.15
N VAL A 36 2.64 3.75 -7.43
CA VAL A 36 1.83 3.12 -8.49
C VAL A 36 2.45 1.77 -8.87
N SER A 37 3.77 1.69 -9.00
CA SER A 37 4.47 0.44 -9.35
C SER A 37 4.37 -0.65 -8.27
N MET A 38 4.14 -0.28 -7.01
CA MET A 38 3.90 -1.23 -5.91
C MET A 38 2.63 -2.06 -6.10
N GLY A 39 1.67 -1.56 -6.90
CA GLY A 39 0.46 -2.30 -7.26
C GLY A 39 -0.49 -2.53 -6.07
N ARG A 40 -1.17 -3.66 -6.10
CA ARG A 40 -2.26 -4.00 -5.17
C ARG A 40 -1.72 -4.73 -3.95
N ILE A 41 -2.07 -4.24 -2.77
CA ILE A 41 -1.79 -4.87 -1.48
C ILE A 41 -3.10 -5.36 -0.84
N HIS A 42 -3.08 -6.53 -0.22
CA HIS A 42 -4.26 -7.15 0.41
C HIS A 42 -3.95 -7.99 1.65
N ARG A 43 -2.68 -8.24 1.95
CA ARG A 43 -2.22 -9.03 3.10
C ARG A 43 -1.72 -8.13 4.22
N ALA A 44 -1.94 -8.57 5.46
CA ALA A 44 -1.38 -7.90 6.63
C ALA A 44 0.15 -7.80 6.53
N GLY A 45 0.70 -6.64 6.91
CA GLY A 45 2.13 -6.35 6.80
C GLY A 45 2.58 -5.82 5.44
N GLN A 46 1.76 -5.92 4.38
CA GLN A 46 2.03 -5.19 3.14
C GLN A 46 1.81 -3.69 3.31
N TRP A 47 2.55 -2.91 2.53
CA TRP A 47 2.54 -1.46 2.60
C TRP A 47 2.80 -0.81 1.25
N ILE A 48 2.38 0.44 1.10
CA ILE A 48 2.67 1.33 -0.02
C ILE A 48 3.22 2.64 0.55
N ILE A 49 4.31 3.16 -0.01
CA ILE A 49 4.85 4.48 0.34
C ILE A 49 4.87 5.40 -0.87
N CYS A 50 4.59 6.68 -0.61
CA CYS A 50 4.82 7.76 -1.54
C CYS A 50 5.62 8.85 -0.82
N LEU A 51 6.95 8.79 -0.95
CA LEU A 51 7.87 9.71 -0.29
C LEU A 51 7.60 11.19 -0.61
N PRO A 52 7.40 11.62 -1.88
CA PRO A 52 7.17 13.04 -2.18
C PRO A 52 5.93 13.61 -1.49
N ASN A 53 4.87 12.80 -1.37
CA ASN A 53 3.61 13.21 -0.75
C ASN A 53 3.54 12.89 0.75
N GLN A 54 4.59 12.30 1.34
CA GLN A 54 4.63 11.85 2.73
C GLN A 54 3.46 10.91 3.11
N ILE A 55 3.06 10.05 2.18
CA ILE A 55 1.97 9.08 2.39
C ILE A 55 2.60 7.72 2.69
N PHE A 56 2.08 7.07 3.73
CA PHE A 56 2.41 5.69 4.08
C PHE A 56 1.12 4.95 4.39
N VAL A 57 0.90 3.83 3.71
CA VAL A 57 -0.28 2.98 3.87
C VAL A 57 0.18 1.60 4.21
N TRP A 58 -0.40 1.01 5.25
CA TRP A 58 -0.10 -0.34 5.69
C TRP A 58 -1.41 -1.10 5.96
N ILE A 59 -1.40 -2.41 5.77
CA ILE A 59 -2.54 -3.26 6.12
C ILE A 59 -2.33 -3.79 7.54
N GLU A 60 -3.20 -3.35 8.45
CA GLU A 60 -3.27 -3.87 9.81
C GLU A 60 -3.81 -5.31 9.82
N GLY A 61 -3.25 -6.14 10.70
CA GLY A 61 -3.68 -7.51 10.91
C GLY A 61 -2.53 -8.37 11.38
N THR A 62 -2.85 -9.57 11.87
CA THR A 62 -1.86 -10.62 12.05
C THR A 62 -1.54 -11.20 10.67
N PRO A 63 -0.26 -11.31 10.26
CA PRO A 63 0.08 -12.05 9.06
C PRO A 63 -0.48 -13.47 9.22
N SER A 64 -1.43 -13.84 8.37
CA SER A 64 -1.83 -15.23 8.25
C SER A 64 -0.69 -15.95 7.56
N ASP A 65 -0.04 -16.89 8.26
CA ASP A 65 1.07 -17.70 7.76
C ASP A 65 0.81 -18.24 6.35
N THR A 66 1.33 -17.58 5.31
CA THR A 66 1.47 -18.14 3.96
C THR A 66 2.53 -17.34 3.21
N SER A 67 3.68 -18.01 3.05
CA SER A 67 4.83 -17.69 2.19
C SER A 67 5.34 -16.26 2.25
N ILE A 68 6.33 -16.06 3.12
CA ILE A 68 7.31 -14.98 2.98
C ILE A 68 8.18 -15.35 1.77
N ASP A 69 8.06 -14.60 0.68
CA ASP A 69 8.97 -14.71 -0.46
C ASP A 69 10.32 -14.13 -0.04
N ASP A 70 11.19 -14.96 0.53
CA ASP A 70 12.59 -14.65 0.78
C ASP A 70 13.31 -14.50 -0.57
N ILE A 71 13.50 -13.27 -1.05
CA ILE A 71 14.47 -12.99 -2.11
C ILE A 71 15.73 -12.38 -1.48
N ALA A 72 16.61 -13.26 -1.03
CA ALA A 72 18.03 -13.00 -0.95
C ALA A 72 18.71 -13.90 -2.00
N SER A 73 19.19 -13.30 -3.08
CA SER A 73 20.20 -13.86 -3.98
C SER A 73 21.00 -12.72 -4.59
#